data_AF-A0AAW7JFN7-F1
#
_entry.id   AF-A0AAW7JFN7-F1
#
_cell.length_a   1.000
_cell.length_b   1.000
_cell.length_c   1.000
_cell.angle_alpha   90.00
_cell.angle_beta   90.00
_cell.angle_gamma   90.00
#
_symmetry.space_group_name_H-M   'P 1'
#
loop_
_entity.id
_entity.type
_entity.pdbx_description
1 polymer ?
#
loop_
_entity_poly.entity_id
_entity_poly.type
_entity_poly.pdbx_seq_one_letter_code
_entity_poly.pdbx_strand_id
1 'polypeptide(L)'
;MRVIINALMAVCAAIFPLAACAQTERSARFEEFGKHFIVYKDKTFDVGIFNTDIHGTADAPSISRDSPFIPSLLPCDCMEMGDIFWYKGSTVRLGDSITVAFMNRLCDDSHNNALYRYDHVVATYNATGNLIDSRIVGRSGRAWSTELKGVVDDADGIVMTATRRDLPVPSMIEEETDLTFTVTTTRYTIGRDGLIARTSLGAPCSETVMASTMTATKENFATLLALFTPIKGDRITLSSFLHEGEEGKEIDHVYVRAFINPAPDCDCAPLRTLWTAGRKIETADRYILLMLKDCSEPRYGYPYAECVVGVFTKDGRNIDVYPVARIGDCWEAEITGHPTPFALDIWQKYTSSDGVSIIS
;
A
#
# COMPACT_ATOMS: atom_id res chain seq x y z
N MET A 1 -67.13 4.81 15.61
CA MET A 1 -65.96 5.54 16.14
C MET A 1 -65.21 4.81 17.26
N ARG A 2 -65.87 4.11 18.22
CA ARG A 2 -65.20 3.37 19.31
C ARG A 2 -64.39 2.12 18.90
N VAL A 3 -64.72 1.47 17.78
CA VAL A 3 -64.05 0.22 17.35
C VAL A 3 -62.68 0.47 16.70
N ILE A 4 -62.48 1.63 16.08
CA ILE A 4 -61.21 1.99 15.42
C ILE A 4 -60.13 2.37 16.45
N ILE A 5 -60.52 2.93 17.59
CA ILE A 5 -59.59 3.33 18.67
C ILE A 5 -59.01 2.11 19.39
N ASN A 6 -59.80 1.05 19.60
CA ASN A 6 -59.32 -0.17 20.27
C ASN A 6 -58.36 -1.00 19.40
N ALA A 7 -58.56 -1.02 18.08
CA ALA A 7 -57.63 -1.66 17.15
C ALA A 7 -56.30 -0.90 17.06
N LEU A 8 -56.32 0.44 17.08
CA LEU A 8 -55.11 1.26 17.09
C LEU A 8 -54.30 1.08 18.39
N MET A 9 -54.98 1.01 19.55
CA MET A 9 -54.35 0.81 20.85
C MET A 9 -53.71 -0.58 21.00
N ALA A 10 -54.32 -1.63 20.44
CA ALA A 10 -53.77 -2.98 20.45
C ALA A 10 -52.54 -3.13 19.54
N VAL A 11 -52.54 -2.45 18.38
CA VAL A 11 -51.38 -2.40 17.47
C VAL A 11 -50.24 -1.61 18.10
N CYS A 12 -50.51 -0.47 18.75
CA CYS A 12 -49.49 0.25 19.52
C CYS A 12 -48.92 -0.62 20.66
N ALA A 13 -49.76 -1.29 21.45
CA ALA A 13 -49.34 -2.12 22.58
C ALA A 13 -48.52 -3.37 22.19
N ALA A 14 -48.65 -3.88 20.95
CA ALA A 14 -47.83 -4.98 20.44
C ALA A 14 -46.52 -4.51 19.78
N ILE A 15 -46.48 -3.30 19.22
CA ILE A 15 -45.28 -2.71 18.60
C ILE A 15 -44.29 -2.23 19.67
N PHE A 16 -44.77 -1.66 20.78
CA PHE A 16 -43.92 -1.17 21.88
C PHE A 16 -42.99 -2.23 22.50
N PRO A 17 -43.44 -3.45 22.87
CA PRO A 17 -42.55 -4.46 23.44
C PRO A 17 -41.54 -5.01 22.43
N LEU A 18 -41.91 -5.13 21.15
CA LEU A 18 -40.99 -5.57 20.10
C LEU A 18 -39.90 -4.52 19.82
N ALA A 19 -40.27 -3.24 19.76
CA ALA A 19 -39.31 -2.14 19.61
C ALA A 19 -38.37 -2.02 20.83
N ALA A 20 -38.89 -2.19 22.05
CA ALA A 20 -38.09 -2.17 23.27
C ALA A 20 -37.12 -3.36 23.37
N CYS A 21 -37.55 -4.57 23.00
CA CYS A 21 -36.67 -5.74 22.91
C CYS A 21 -35.58 -5.56 21.84
N ALA A 22 -35.94 -5.11 20.64
CA ALA A 22 -34.97 -4.86 19.57
C ALA A 22 -33.94 -3.78 19.94
N GLN A 23 -34.36 -2.74 20.66
CA GLN A 23 -33.47 -1.70 21.16
C GLN A 23 -32.51 -2.22 22.24
N THR A 24 -33.00 -3.08 23.14
CA THR A 24 -32.17 -3.71 24.18
C THR A 24 -31.14 -4.67 23.58
N GLU A 25 -31.54 -5.44 22.57
CA GLU A 25 -30.64 -6.33 21.82
C GLU A 25 -29.56 -5.55 21.07
N ARG A 26 -29.94 -4.44 20.41
CA ARG A 26 -28.96 -3.57 19.72
C ARG A 26 -27.96 -2.95 20.69
N SER A 27 -28.42 -2.44 21.84
CA SER A 27 -27.52 -1.89 22.86
C SER A 27 -26.52 -2.93 23.36
N ALA A 28 -26.97 -4.17 23.65
CA ALA A 28 -26.07 -5.25 24.06
C ALA A 28 -25.05 -5.61 22.96
N ARG A 29 -25.48 -5.68 21.69
CA ARG A 29 -24.58 -5.89 20.55
C ARG A 29 -23.59 -4.73 20.35
N PHE A 30 -24.00 -3.50 20.69
CA PHE A 30 -23.13 -2.33 20.62
C PHE A 30 -22.08 -2.33 21.74
N GLU A 31 -22.46 -2.74 22.96
CA GLU A 31 -21.49 -2.96 24.04
C GLU A 31 -20.46 -4.01 23.65
N GLU A 32 -20.88 -5.11 23.02
CA GLU A 32 -19.96 -6.12 22.46
C GLU A 32 -19.06 -5.54 21.37
N PHE A 33 -19.63 -4.75 20.44
CA PHE A 33 -18.87 -4.05 19.42
C PHE A 33 -17.78 -3.15 20.03
N GLY A 34 -18.11 -2.44 21.12
CA GLY A 34 -17.20 -1.57 21.86
C GLY A 34 -16.08 -2.31 22.59
N LYS A 35 -16.20 -3.62 22.84
CA LYS A 35 -15.10 -4.41 23.42
C LYS A 35 -13.89 -4.39 22.49
N HIS A 36 -12.69 -4.44 23.07
CA HIS A 36 -11.40 -4.40 22.36
C HIS A 36 -11.04 -3.07 21.68
N PHE A 37 -11.93 -2.07 21.68
CA PHE A 37 -11.47 -0.69 21.45
C PHE A 37 -10.64 -0.25 22.66
N ILE A 38 -9.58 0.52 22.39
CA ILE A 38 -8.81 1.18 23.45
C ILE A 38 -9.67 2.32 23.99
N VAL A 39 -9.98 2.32 25.29
CA VAL A 39 -10.69 3.45 25.90
C VAL A 39 -9.69 4.57 26.12
N TYR A 40 -9.77 5.61 25.30
CA TYR A 40 -8.87 6.75 25.35
C TYR A 40 -9.28 7.70 26.49
N LYS A 41 -8.31 8.08 27.33
CA LYS A 41 -8.56 8.90 28.53
C LYS A 41 -7.75 10.19 28.56
N ASP A 42 -6.80 10.36 27.65
CA ASP A 42 -5.97 11.55 27.61
C ASP A 42 -6.70 12.70 26.91
N LYS A 43 -6.32 13.92 27.27
CA LYS A 43 -6.94 15.15 26.71
C LYS A 43 -6.47 15.49 25.31
N THR A 44 -5.37 14.89 24.86
CA THR A 44 -4.77 15.19 23.56
C THR A 44 -4.36 13.91 22.90
N PHE A 45 -4.56 13.80 21.59
CA PHE A 45 -4.21 12.61 20.83
C PHE A 45 -3.63 12.97 19.46
N ASP A 46 -2.97 12.01 18.84
CA ASP A 46 -2.47 12.09 17.47
C ASP A 46 -3.08 10.96 16.62
N VAL A 47 -2.47 10.68 15.47
CA VAL A 47 -2.92 9.62 14.56
C VAL A 47 -2.89 8.22 15.21
N GLY A 48 -2.11 8.02 16.26
CA GLY A 48 -2.06 6.77 17.03
C GLY A 48 -3.39 6.39 17.66
N ILE A 49 -4.36 7.31 17.79
CA ILE A 49 -5.71 7.01 18.28
C ILE A 49 -6.44 5.98 17.42
N PHE A 50 -6.07 5.86 16.14
CA PHE A 50 -6.62 4.86 15.22
C PHE A 50 -5.95 3.48 15.37
N ASN A 51 -4.94 3.35 16.25
CA ASN A 51 -4.08 2.17 16.37
C ASN A 51 -3.32 1.91 15.06
N THR A 52 -2.42 2.82 14.66
CA THR A 52 -1.74 2.81 13.35
C THR A 52 -0.62 1.76 13.18
N ASP A 53 -0.27 1.01 14.23
CA ASP A 53 0.73 -0.06 14.17
C ASP A 53 0.20 -1.37 13.52
N ILE A 54 -0.81 -1.26 12.65
CA ILE A 54 -1.47 -2.40 11.98
C ILE A 54 -0.54 -3.10 10.98
N HIS A 55 0.59 -2.47 10.63
CA HIS A 55 1.55 -2.99 9.65
C HIS A 55 2.34 -4.23 10.07
N GLY A 56 2.01 -4.94 11.16
CA GLY A 56 2.79 -6.11 11.55
C GLY A 56 2.28 -7.00 12.69
N THR A 57 1.04 -6.91 13.15
CA THR A 57 0.55 -7.82 14.20
C THR A 57 -0.77 -8.47 13.82
N ALA A 58 -0.80 -9.81 13.84
CA ALA A 58 -2.00 -10.63 13.70
C ALA A 58 -3.05 -10.41 14.82
N ASP A 59 -2.79 -9.47 15.74
CA ASP A 59 -3.52 -9.23 16.98
C ASP A 59 -4.32 -7.92 16.99
N ALA A 60 -4.29 -7.11 15.91
CA ALA A 60 -5.13 -5.92 15.82
C ALA A 60 -6.63 -6.34 15.82
N PRO A 61 -7.46 -5.87 16.78
CA PRO A 61 -8.83 -6.34 16.88
C PRO A 61 -9.63 -5.96 15.65
N SER A 62 -9.99 -6.95 14.83
CA SER A 62 -10.78 -6.73 13.62
C SER A 62 -12.26 -6.52 13.94
N ILE A 63 -12.95 -5.85 13.03
CA ILE A 63 -14.40 -5.69 13.04
C ILE A 63 -14.94 -6.59 11.94
N SER A 64 -15.89 -7.47 12.29
CA SER A 64 -16.58 -8.29 11.30
C SER A 64 -17.18 -7.40 10.21
N ARG A 65 -16.99 -7.79 8.95
CA ARG A 65 -17.54 -7.11 7.77
C ARG A 65 -19.06 -6.95 7.82
N ASP A 66 -19.76 -7.87 8.48
CA ASP A 66 -21.22 -7.86 8.64
C ASP A 66 -21.69 -7.07 9.88
N SER A 67 -20.76 -6.38 10.56
CA SER A 67 -21.11 -5.57 11.72
C SER A 67 -22.07 -4.44 11.33
N PRO A 68 -23.27 -4.36 11.95
CA PRO A 68 -24.24 -3.30 11.66
C PRO A 68 -23.82 -1.93 12.24
N PHE A 69 -22.63 -1.87 12.83
CA PHE A 69 -22.02 -0.67 13.37
C PHE A 69 -20.93 -0.13 12.45
N ILE A 70 -20.59 -0.81 11.35
CA ILE A 70 -19.70 -0.22 10.35
C ILE A 70 -20.43 0.94 9.62
N PRO A 71 -19.81 2.12 9.45
CA PRO A 71 -20.42 3.21 8.72
C PRO A 71 -20.68 2.88 7.24
N SER A 72 -21.93 3.01 6.80
CA SER A 72 -22.39 2.64 5.46
C SER A 72 -22.30 3.76 4.40
N LEU A 73 -22.08 5.01 4.83
CA LEU A 73 -22.13 6.21 3.96
C LEU A 73 -20.74 6.79 3.62
N LEU A 74 -19.68 6.02 3.80
CA LEU A 74 -18.34 6.46 3.44
C LEU A 74 -18.08 6.26 1.93
N PRO A 75 -17.39 7.19 1.25
CA PRO A 75 -16.97 6.99 -0.12
C PRO A 75 -16.23 5.66 -0.26
N CYS A 76 -16.61 4.87 -1.26
CA CYS A 76 -15.98 3.58 -1.58
C CYS A 76 -15.31 3.72 -2.94
N ASP A 77 -14.09 4.24 -2.92
CA ASP A 77 -13.17 4.33 -4.07
C ASP A 77 -12.18 3.16 -4.06
N CYS A 78 -12.52 2.06 -3.39
CA CYS A 78 -11.75 0.82 -3.36
C CYS A 78 -12.25 -0.06 -4.50
N MET A 79 -11.37 -0.53 -5.38
CA MET A 79 -11.76 -1.22 -6.61
C MET A 79 -12.38 -2.59 -6.34
N GLU A 80 -11.90 -3.30 -5.32
CA GLU A 80 -12.42 -4.60 -4.91
C GLU A 80 -13.06 -4.51 -3.53
N MET A 81 -14.40 -4.59 -3.48
CA MET A 81 -15.11 -4.62 -2.20
C MET A 81 -14.81 -5.90 -1.41
N GLY A 82 -14.23 -6.93 -2.04
CA GLY A 82 -13.82 -8.21 -1.44
C GLY A 82 -12.86 -8.03 -0.27
N ASP A 83 -11.96 -7.05 -0.37
CA ASP A 83 -10.74 -6.96 0.44
C ASP A 83 -10.72 -5.71 1.33
N ILE A 84 -11.92 -5.33 1.80
CA ILE A 84 -12.07 -4.27 2.79
C ILE A 84 -12.05 -4.88 4.19
N PHE A 85 -11.00 -4.54 4.95
CA PHE A 85 -10.85 -4.95 6.34
C PHE A 85 -11.04 -3.76 7.28
N TRP A 86 -11.66 -4.03 8.43
CA TRP A 86 -11.93 -3.02 9.44
C TRP A 86 -11.22 -3.37 10.73
N TYR A 87 -10.59 -2.36 11.35
CA TYR A 87 -9.82 -2.51 12.56
C TYR A 87 -10.27 -1.50 13.61
N LYS A 88 -10.31 -1.97 14.87
CA LYS A 88 -10.60 -1.15 16.02
C LYS A 88 -9.36 -0.34 16.41
N GLY A 89 -9.55 0.97 16.54
CA GLY A 89 -8.62 1.85 17.22
C GLY A 89 -9.11 2.12 18.64
N SER A 90 -9.33 3.39 18.94
CA SER A 90 -9.78 3.85 20.25
C SER A 90 -11.22 4.32 20.27
N THR A 91 -11.77 4.49 21.48
CA THR A 91 -13.04 5.17 21.72
C THR A 91 -12.87 6.30 22.72
N VAL A 92 -13.67 7.35 22.55
CA VAL A 92 -13.83 8.45 23.50
C VAL A 92 -15.33 8.59 23.80
N ARG A 93 -15.68 8.79 25.08
CA ARG A 93 -17.05 9.12 25.47
C ARG A 93 -17.20 10.61 25.69
N LEU A 94 -18.22 11.22 25.08
CA LEU A 94 -18.60 12.60 25.32
C LEU A 94 -19.87 12.62 26.18
N GLY A 95 -19.67 12.75 27.49
CA GLY A 95 -20.72 12.50 28.47
C GLY A 95 -21.23 11.05 28.42
N ASP A 96 -22.48 10.85 28.84
CA ASP A 96 -23.09 9.51 28.90
C ASP A 96 -23.80 9.11 27.59
N SER A 97 -23.96 10.05 26.65
CA SER A 97 -24.86 9.89 25.51
C SER A 97 -24.16 9.58 24.18
N ILE A 98 -22.89 9.94 24.02
CA ILE A 98 -22.17 9.84 22.75
C ILE A 98 -20.88 9.03 22.92
N THR A 99 -20.73 8.03 22.05
CA THR A 99 -19.47 7.30 21.87
C THR A 99 -18.87 7.70 20.53
N VAL A 100 -17.63 8.20 20.54
CA VAL A 100 -16.83 8.46 19.35
C VAL A 100 -15.86 7.29 19.17
N ALA A 101 -15.94 6.60 18.05
CA ALA A 101 -15.06 5.50 17.69
C ALA A 101 -14.09 5.92 16.58
N PHE A 102 -12.82 5.61 16.80
CA PHE A 102 -11.73 5.79 15.86
C PHE A 102 -11.37 4.41 15.29
N MET A 103 -11.50 4.24 13.99
CA MET A 103 -11.36 2.96 13.29
C MET A 103 -10.48 3.12 12.06
N ASN A 104 -9.86 2.03 11.63
CA ASN A 104 -9.17 1.96 10.36
C ASN A 104 -9.97 1.08 9.39
N ARG A 105 -10.12 1.56 8.15
CA ARG A 105 -10.61 0.78 7.03
C ARG A 105 -9.46 0.55 6.06
N LEU A 106 -8.92 -0.66 6.01
CA LEU A 106 -7.96 -1.08 5.00
C LEU A 106 -8.72 -1.36 3.71
N CYS A 107 -8.31 -0.70 2.65
CA CYS A 107 -8.60 -1.12 1.29
C CYS A 107 -7.35 -1.74 0.72
N ASP A 108 -7.41 -3.06 0.58
CA ASP A 108 -6.43 -3.85 -0.16
C ASP A 108 -6.85 -3.83 -1.63
N ASP A 109 -5.98 -3.29 -2.48
CA ASP A 109 -6.17 -3.29 -3.92
C ASP A 109 -5.22 -4.36 -4.45
N SER A 110 -5.71 -5.60 -4.46
CA SER A 110 -4.92 -6.83 -4.57
C SER A 110 -4.02 -6.91 -5.82
N HIS A 111 -4.30 -6.10 -6.84
CA HIS A 111 -3.50 -6.00 -8.06
C HIS A 111 -2.36 -4.98 -7.98
N ASN A 112 -2.33 -4.16 -6.93
CA ASN A 112 -1.29 -3.18 -6.72
C ASN A 112 -0.88 -3.12 -5.23
N ASN A 113 0.01 -4.05 -4.83
CA ASN A 113 0.60 -4.11 -3.49
C ASN A 113 1.31 -2.81 -3.03
N ALA A 114 1.55 -1.83 -3.90
CA ALA A 114 2.09 -0.52 -3.51
C ALA A 114 1.02 0.48 -3.05
N LEU A 115 -0.25 0.19 -3.29
CA LEU A 115 -1.38 1.09 -3.05
C LEU A 115 -2.25 0.71 -1.84
N TYR A 116 -1.76 -0.18 -0.95
CA TYR A 116 -2.41 -0.41 0.34
C TYR A 116 -2.73 0.92 1.02
N ARG A 117 -4.00 1.08 1.37
CA ARG A 117 -4.51 2.32 1.93
C ARG A 117 -5.37 2.05 3.14
N TYR A 118 -5.03 2.69 4.25
CA TYR A 118 -5.89 2.79 5.41
C TYR A 118 -6.63 4.12 5.38
N ASP A 119 -7.95 4.08 5.40
CA ASP A 119 -8.76 5.25 5.73
C ASP A 119 -8.90 5.33 7.26
N HIS A 120 -8.53 6.47 7.84
CA HIS A 120 -8.76 6.80 9.24
C HIS A 120 -10.19 7.31 9.40
N VAL A 121 -11.06 6.46 9.96
CA VAL A 121 -12.50 6.68 10.07
C VAL A 121 -12.87 7.08 11.49
N VAL A 122 -13.56 8.20 11.62
CA VAL A 122 -14.23 8.59 12.86
C VAL A 122 -15.72 8.37 12.70
N ALA A 123 -16.35 7.70 13.65
CA ALA A 123 -17.78 7.47 13.69
C ALA A 123 -18.34 7.79 15.08
N THR A 124 -19.54 8.37 15.13
CA THR A 124 -20.21 8.73 16.38
C THR A 124 -21.48 7.91 16.54
N TYR A 125 -21.74 7.47 17.77
CA TYR A 125 -22.91 6.67 18.10
C TYR A 125 -23.61 7.25 19.31
N ASN A 126 -24.94 7.13 19.32
CA ASN A 126 -25.69 7.37 20.54
C ASN A 126 -25.53 6.21 21.55
N ALA A 127 -26.06 6.36 22.77
CA ALA A 127 -26.00 5.34 23.82
C ALA A 127 -26.57 3.96 23.43
N THR A 128 -27.44 3.89 22.41
CA THR A 128 -28.04 2.64 21.92
C THR A 128 -27.28 2.01 20.75
N GLY A 129 -26.17 2.61 20.32
CA GLY A 129 -25.37 2.14 19.19
C GLY A 129 -25.93 2.49 17.82
N ASN A 130 -26.80 3.49 17.72
CA ASN A 130 -27.19 4.05 16.43
C ASN A 130 -26.10 4.99 15.94
N LEU A 131 -25.63 4.78 14.72
CA LEU A 131 -24.69 5.69 14.06
C LEU A 131 -25.36 7.05 13.87
N ILE A 132 -24.69 8.10 14.33
CA ILE A 132 -25.13 9.49 14.18
C ILE A 132 -24.47 10.10 12.95
N ASP A 133 -23.13 10.05 12.89
CA ASP A 133 -22.35 10.57 11.77
C ASP A 133 -21.03 9.79 11.63
N SER A 134 -20.39 9.89 10.46
CA SER A 134 -19.09 9.28 10.19
C SER A 134 -18.31 10.02 9.11
N ARG A 135 -16.99 10.05 9.24
CA ARG A 135 -16.09 10.70 8.28
C ARG A 135 -14.76 9.97 8.17
N ILE A 136 -14.21 9.95 6.95
CA ILE A 136 -12.78 9.72 6.73
C ILE A 136 -12.05 11.03 7.04
N VAL A 137 -11.28 11.07 8.11
CA VAL A 137 -10.54 12.27 8.53
C VAL A 137 -9.11 12.28 8.00
N GLY A 138 -8.60 11.13 7.58
CA GLY A 138 -7.26 10.95 7.05
C GLY A 138 -7.08 9.64 6.31
N ARG A 139 -5.91 9.49 5.68
CA ARG A 139 -5.43 8.31 4.99
C ARG A 139 -3.97 8.04 5.32
N SER A 140 -3.58 6.77 5.36
CA SER A 140 -2.18 6.34 5.39
C SER A 140 -1.93 5.26 4.34
N GLY A 141 -0.71 5.26 3.80
CA GLY A 141 -0.22 4.35 2.77
C GLY A 141 1.02 4.96 2.10
N ARG A 142 1.57 4.34 1.07
CA ARG A 142 2.76 4.93 0.40
C ARG A 142 2.42 6.22 -0.35
N ALA A 143 1.22 6.31 -0.90
CA ALA A 143 0.71 7.48 -1.63
C ALA A 143 -0.05 8.48 -0.74
N TRP A 144 -0.23 8.20 0.56
CA TRP A 144 -1.04 9.00 1.46
C TRP A 144 -0.44 9.09 2.86
N SER A 145 -0.47 10.27 3.47
CA SER A 145 -0.16 10.40 4.89
C SER A 145 -1.09 11.38 5.58
N THR A 146 -1.27 11.18 6.88
CA THR A 146 -2.04 12.08 7.73
C THR A 146 -1.26 12.38 8.99
N GLU A 147 -1.03 13.67 9.23
CA GLU A 147 -0.72 14.16 10.56
C GLU A 147 -2.03 14.59 11.23
N LEU A 148 -2.24 14.15 12.47
CA LEU A 148 -3.42 14.50 13.23
C LEU A 148 -3.02 15.03 14.61
N LYS A 149 -3.70 16.10 15.03
CA LYS A 149 -3.64 16.63 16.39
C LYS A 149 -5.06 16.83 16.90
N GLY A 150 -5.44 16.08 17.92
CA GLY A 150 -6.74 16.10 18.55
C GLY A 150 -6.69 16.56 19.99
N VAL A 151 -7.76 17.20 20.43
CA VAL A 151 -8.02 17.56 21.82
C VAL A 151 -9.42 17.10 22.18
N VAL A 152 -9.54 16.43 23.33
CA VAL A 152 -10.81 16.11 23.98
C VAL A 152 -11.04 17.16 25.07
N ASP A 153 -12.12 17.92 24.91
CA ASP A 153 -12.61 18.84 25.92
C ASP A 153 -13.88 18.25 26.54
N ASP A 154 -13.81 17.91 27.83
CA ASP A 154 -14.93 17.33 28.58
C ASP A 154 -16.18 18.26 28.57
N ALA A 155 -15.99 19.58 28.40
CA ALA A 155 -17.06 20.55 28.27
C ALA A 155 -17.58 20.67 26.83
N ASP A 156 -16.68 20.75 25.85
CA ASP A 156 -16.97 21.24 24.49
C ASP A 156 -16.85 20.19 23.36
N GLY A 157 -16.49 18.96 23.66
CA GLY A 157 -16.44 17.84 22.70
C GLY A 157 -15.03 17.55 22.18
N ILE A 158 -14.89 17.20 20.90
CA ILE A 158 -13.58 16.91 20.30
C ILE A 158 -13.27 17.94 19.23
N VAL A 159 -12.05 18.48 19.25
CA VAL A 159 -11.50 19.27 18.16
C VAL A 159 -10.27 18.56 17.63
N MET A 160 -10.22 18.28 16.33
CA MET A 160 -9.05 17.69 15.70
C MET A 160 -8.67 18.46 14.44
N THR A 161 -7.37 18.63 14.22
CA THR A 161 -6.83 19.16 12.97
C THR A 161 -6.07 18.04 12.29
N ALA A 162 -6.46 17.73 11.04
CA ALA A 162 -5.80 16.75 10.20
C ALA A 162 -5.14 17.46 9.02
N THR A 163 -3.84 17.25 8.86
CA THR A 163 -3.08 17.63 7.67
C THR A 163 -2.88 16.37 6.85
N ARG A 164 -3.54 16.30 5.70
CA ARG A 164 -3.44 15.19 4.77
C ARG A 164 -2.48 15.52 3.64
N ARG A 165 -1.67 14.54 3.25
CA ARG A 165 -0.89 14.56 2.02
C ARG A 165 -1.41 13.44 1.14
N ASP A 166 -1.95 13.79 -0.01
CA ASP A 166 -2.49 12.84 -0.97
C ASP A 166 -1.71 12.99 -2.29
N LEU A 167 -1.14 11.89 -2.80
CA LEU A 167 -0.57 11.86 -4.15
C LEU A 167 -1.73 11.85 -5.16
N PRO A 168 -1.83 12.82 -6.08
CA PRO A 168 -2.98 12.91 -6.99
C PRO A 168 -3.14 11.70 -7.91
N VAL A 169 -2.01 11.10 -8.30
CA VAL A 169 -1.93 9.86 -9.08
C VAL A 169 -1.17 8.85 -8.24
N PRO A 170 -1.87 8.01 -7.43
CA PRO A 170 -1.22 7.13 -6.47
C PRO A 170 -0.20 6.19 -7.09
N SER A 171 -0.42 5.68 -8.31
CA SER A 171 0.48 4.77 -9.01
C SER A 171 1.87 5.36 -9.30
N MET A 172 2.03 6.70 -9.28
CA MET A 172 3.37 7.31 -9.43
C MET A 172 4.31 6.95 -8.27
N ILE A 173 3.79 6.45 -7.14
CA ILE A 173 4.63 5.97 -6.02
C ILE A 173 5.55 4.81 -6.40
N GLU A 174 5.33 4.21 -7.57
CA GLU A 174 6.09 3.10 -8.12
C GLU A 174 7.12 3.56 -9.17
N GLU A 175 7.12 4.84 -9.50
CA GLU A 175 8.03 5.48 -10.44
C GLU A 175 9.23 6.08 -9.71
N GLU A 176 10.40 6.09 -10.35
CA GLU A 176 11.62 6.72 -9.83
C GLU A 176 11.63 8.25 -10.10
N THR A 177 10.54 8.92 -9.75
CA THR A 177 10.31 10.34 -10.05
C THR A 177 10.01 11.14 -8.79
N ASP A 178 10.12 12.47 -8.92
CA ASP A 178 9.75 13.38 -7.85
C ASP A 178 8.24 13.28 -7.58
N LEU A 179 7.88 13.12 -6.31
CA LEU A 179 6.49 12.91 -5.91
C LEU A 179 5.92 14.22 -5.37
N THR A 180 4.93 14.76 -6.07
CA THR A 180 4.25 16.00 -5.66
C THR A 180 2.90 15.70 -5.04
N PHE A 181 2.80 15.89 -3.74
CA PHE A 181 1.60 15.69 -2.94
C PHE A 181 0.76 16.95 -2.90
N THR A 182 -0.56 16.76 -2.92
CA THR A 182 -1.50 17.81 -2.51
C THR A 182 -1.66 17.74 -1.00
N VAL A 183 -1.36 18.84 -0.33
CA VAL A 183 -1.47 18.98 1.12
C VAL A 183 -2.73 19.78 1.45
N THR A 184 -3.58 19.21 2.30
CA THR A 184 -4.81 19.86 2.78
C THR A 184 -4.88 19.80 4.30
N THR A 185 -5.24 20.93 4.91
CA THR A 185 -5.42 21.01 6.36
C THR A 185 -6.89 21.24 6.66
N THR A 186 -7.46 20.38 7.49
CA THR A 186 -8.88 20.41 7.84
C THR A 186 -9.06 20.32 9.35
N ARG A 187 -9.90 21.19 9.90
CA ARG A 187 -10.39 21.07 11.27
C ARG A 187 -11.70 20.31 11.27
N TYR A 188 -11.80 19.32 12.15
CA TYR A 188 -13.04 18.65 12.49
C TYR A 188 -13.43 18.96 13.93
N THR A 189 -14.72 19.12 14.17
CA THR A 189 -15.27 19.31 15.52
C THR A 189 -16.43 18.36 15.74
N ILE A 190 -16.48 17.74 16.91
CA ILE A 190 -17.54 16.81 17.31
C ILE A 190 -18.15 17.34 18.59
N GLY A 191 -19.41 17.77 18.51
CA GLY A 191 -20.17 18.25 19.66
C GLY A 191 -20.85 17.13 20.44
N ARG A 192 -21.64 17.52 21.46
CA ARG A 192 -22.47 16.59 22.24
C ARG A 192 -23.68 16.04 21.49
N ASP A 193 -23.99 16.61 20.33
CA ASP A 193 -24.97 16.05 19.39
C ASP A 193 -24.39 14.89 18.56
N GLY A 194 -23.07 14.68 18.62
CA GLY A 194 -22.36 13.65 17.86
C GLY A 194 -22.16 14.00 16.39
N LEU A 195 -22.54 15.19 15.92
CA LEU A 195 -22.33 15.58 14.52
C LEU A 195 -20.87 15.96 14.27
N ILE A 196 -20.33 15.57 13.11
CA ILE A 196 -18.94 15.85 12.72
C ILE A 196 -18.94 17.02 11.74
N ALA A 197 -18.64 18.22 12.25
CA ALA A 197 -18.47 19.41 11.41
C ALA A 197 -17.04 19.48 10.85
N ARG A 198 -16.90 20.09 9.66
CA ARG A 198 -15.65 20.18 8.91
C ARG A 198 -15.40 21.60 8.42
N THR A 199 -14.20 22.11 8.68
CA THR A 199 -13.75 23.43 8.21
C THR A 199 -12.36 23.32 7.59
N SER A 200 -12.23 23.67 6.31
CA SER A 200 -10.92 23.75 5.64
C SER A 200 -10.11 24.91 6.22
N LEU A 201 -8.85 24.65 6.57
CA LEU A 201 -7.92 25.63 7.11
C LEU A 201 -6.94 26.05 6.01
N GLY A 202 -7.33 27.07 5.24
CA GLY A 202 -6.53 27.59 4.12
C GLY A 202 -6.77 26.88 2.80
N ALA A 203 -6.03 27.32 1.78
CA ALA A 203 -6.06 26.71 0.45
C ALA A 203 -5.12 25.48 0.41
N PRO A 204 -5.42 24.45 -0.39
CA PRO A 204 -4.48 23.38 -0.66
C PRO A 204 -3.13 23.90 -1.17
N CYS A 205 -2.04 23.25 -0.80
CA CYS A 205 -0.70 23.55 -1.31
C CYS A 205 -0.01 22.28 -1.82
N SER A 206 1.13 22.45 -2.50
CA SER A 206 1.92 21.34 -3.03
C SER A 206 3.18 21.14 -2.20
N GLU A 207 3.51 19.88 -1.93
CA GLU A 207 4.76 19.47 -1.30
C GLU A 207 5.43 18.41 -2.18
N THR A 208 6.70 18.62 -2.55
CA THR A 208 7.44 17.70 -3.42
C THR A 208 8.53 16.98 -2.64
N VAL A 209 8.48 15.64 -2.67
CA VAL A 209 9.56 14.77 -2.20
C VAL A 209 10.40 14.39 -3.41
N MET A 210 11.66 14.82 -3.40
CA MET A 210 12.59 14.53 -4.49
C MET A 210 12.94 13.04 -4.52
N ALA A 211 13.01 12.46 -5.71
CA ALA A 211 13.48 11.08 -5.84
C ALA A 211 14.95 10.98 -5.39
N SER A 212 15.27 9.93 -4.64
CA SER A 212 16.64 9.62 -4.27
C SER A 212 17.49 9.47 -5.54
N THR A 213 18.55 10.27 -5.63
CA THR A 213 19.49 10.24 -6.75
C THR A 213 20.88 9.94 -6.22
N MET A 214 21.63 9.16 -6.99
CA MET A 214 23.04 8.92 -6.77
C MET A 214 23.80 9.40 -8.00
N THR A 215 24.90 10.12 -7.78
CA THR A 215 25.79 10.51 -8.86
C THR A 215 26.56 9.28 -9.35
N ALA A 216 26.58 9.07 -10.66
CA ALA A 216 27.39 8.04 -11.30
C ALA A 216 28.88 8.41 -11.26
N THR A 217 29.56 8.04 -10.18
CA THR A 217 31.02 8.20 -10.02
C THR A 217 31.73 6.85 -10.14
N LYS A 218 33.04 6.89 -10.37
CA LYS A 218 33.87 5.68 -10.43
C LYS A 218 33.85 4.89 -9.11
N GLU A 219 33.80 5.59 -7.98
CA GLU A 219 33.75 4.99 -6.64
C GLU A 219 32.41 4.27 -6.43
N ASN A 220 31.30 4.91 -6.78
CA ASN A 220 29.97 4.30 -6.69
C ASN A 220 29.85 3.11 -7.66
N PHE A 221 30.47 3.20 -8.84
CA PHE A 221 30.51 2.07 -9.78
C PHE A 221 31.33 0.90 -9.22
N ALA A 222 32.45 1.18 -8.53
CA ALA A 222 33.22 0.12 -7.87
C ALA A 222 32.41 -0.60 -6.78
N THR A 223 31.54 0.12 -6.06
CA THR A 223 30.60 -0.47 -5.10
C THR A 223 29.58 -1.36 -5.81
N LEU A 224 29.00 -0.92 -6.92
CA LEU A 224 28.12 -1.76 -7.76
C LEU A 224 28.85 -3.04 -8.22
N LEU A 225 30.07 -2.90 -8.75
CA LEU A 225 30.88 -4.04 -9.20
C LEU A 225 31.21 -5.05 -8.09
N ALA A 226 31.23 -4.63 -6.82
CA ALA A 226 31.48 -5.51 -5.68
C ALA A 226 30.29 -6.43 -5.35
N LEU A 227 29.10 -6.14 -5.91
CA LEU A 227 27.94 -7.03 -5.82
C LEU A 227 28.10 -8.26 -6.71
N PHE A 228 28.84 -8.15 -7.82
CA PHE A 228 28.98 -9.19 -8.82
C PHE A 228 30.14 -10.14 -8.55
N THR A 229 29.90 -11.43 -8.78
CA THR A 229 30.93 -12.46 -8.69
C THR A 229 31.65 -12.62 -10.04
N PRO A 230 32.99 -12.63 -10.10
CA PRO A 230 33.70 -12.92 -11.35
C PRO A 230 33.28 -14.28 -11.93
N ILE A 231 33.10 -14.36 -13.26
CA ILE A 231 32.86 -15.64 -13.91
C ILE A 231 34.05 -16.58 -13.71
N LYS A 232 33.77 -17.86 -13.41
CA LYS A 232 34.78 -18.92 -13.31
C LYS A 232 34.52 -19.94 -14.41
N GLY A 233 35.47 -20.09 -15.34
CA GLY A 233 35.36 -21.02 -16.47
C GLY A 233 35.15 -20.33 -17.82
N ASP A 234 34.94 -21.15 -18.85
CA ASP A 234 34.87 -20.77 -20.25
C ASP A 234 33.44 -20.77 -20.81
N ARG A 235 32.43 -20.98 -19.96
CA ARG A 235 31.02 -21.07 -20.35
C ARG A 235 30.16 -20.07 -19.59
N ILE A 236 29.23 -19.46 -20.31
CA ILE A 236 28.10 -18.71 -19.76
C ILE A 236 26.88 -19.60 -19.87
N THR A 237 26.09 -19.67 -18.80
CA THR A 237 24.81 -20.38 -18.77
C THR A 237 23.76 -19.53 -18.05
N LEU A 238 22.51 -19.97 -18.01
CA LEU A 238 21.45 -19.28 -17.26
C LEU A 238 21.86 -19.00 -15.80
N SER A 239 22.54 -19.94 -15.13
CA SER A 239 23.02 -19.74 -13.75
C SER A 239 24.07 -18.64 -13.61
N SER A 240 24.64 -18.14 -14.71
CA SER A 240 25.57 -16.99 -14.68
C SER A 240 24.86 -15.65 -14.47
N PHE A 241 23.56 -15.58 -14.76
CA PHE A 241 22.70 -14.44 -14.43
C PHE A 241 22.17 -14.53 -13.00
N LEU A 242 22.11 -15.76 -12.46
CA LEU A 242 21.68 -16.04 -11.10
C LEU A 242 22.87 -15.93 -10.12
N HIS A 243 22.57 -15.65 -8.86
CA HIS A 243 23.56 -15.79 -7.79
C HIS A 243 23.64 -17.25 -7.32
N GLU A 244 24.81 -17.68 -6.83
CA GLU A 244 24.92 -18.97 -6.12
C GLU A 244 24.75 -18.73 -4.61
N GLY A 245 23.57 -19.06 -4.06
CA GLY A 245 23.18 -18.80 -2.66
C GLY A 245 21.70 -18.44 -2.55
N GLU A 246 21.13 -18.46 -1.34
CA GLU A 246 19.66 -18.33 -1.16
C GLU A 246 19.08 -16.97 -1.55
N GLU A 247 19.87 -15.90 -1.60
CA GLU A 247 19.41 -14.61 -2.10
C GLU A 247 20.57 -13.94 -2.85
N GLY A 248 20.39 -13.65 -4.14
CA GLY A 248 21.36 -12.85 -4.87
C GLY A 248 21.54 -11.48 -4.23
N LYS A 249 22.72 -10.88 -4.38
CA LYS A 249 22.92 -9.51 -3.88
C LYS A 249 22.02 -8.57 -4.69
N GLU A 250 20.98 -8.08 -4.03
CA GLU A 250 20.10 -7.06 -4.56
C GLU A 250 20.92 -5.82 -4.95
N ILE A 251 20.59 -5.27 -6.11
CA ILE A 251 21.11 -4.00 -6.61
C ILE A 251 20.10 -2.95 -6.22
N ASP A 252 20.47 -2.12 -5.25
CA ASP A 252 19.61 -1.01 -4.79
C ASP A 252 19.23 -0.10 -5.98
N HIS A 253 17.95 0.28 -6.04
CA HIS A 253 17.36 1.14 -7.06
C HIS A 253 18.18 2.40 -7.39
N VAL A 254 18.88 3.00 -6.43
CA VAL A 254 19.72 4.17 -6.71
C VAL A 254 20.89 3.84 -7.66
N TYR A 255 21.43 2.61 -7.61
CA TYR A 255 22.46 2.13 -8.53
C TYR A 255 21.87 1.74 -9.89
N VAL A 256 20.67 1.14 -9.90
CA VAL A 256 19.94 0.85 -11.14
C VAL A 256 19.74 2.14 -11.93
N ARG A 257 19.21 3.17 -11.27
CA ARG A 257 19.00 4.49 -11.87
C ARG A 257 20.29 5.16 -12.34
N ALA A 258 21.34 5.12 -11.53
CA ALA A 258 22.58 5.84 -11.82
C ALA A 258 23.41 5.20 -12.94
N PHE A 259 23.46 3.87 -13.01
CA PHE A 259 24.37 3.15 -13.91
C PHE A 259 23.64 2.35 -14.98
N ILE A 260 22.63 1.57 -14.60
CA ILE A 260 21.94 0.66 -15.52
C ILE A 260 21.04 1.47 -16.45
N ASN A 261 20.28 2.42 -15.88
CA ASN A 261 19.34 3.30 -16.57
C ASN A 261 18.53 2.53 -17.65
N PRO A 262 17.78 1.49 -17.25
CA PRO A 262 17.10 0.63 -18.20
C PRO A 262 16.11 1.45 -19.04
N ALA A 263 15.87 1.01 -20.28
CA ALA A 263 14.78 1.56 -21.07
C ALA A 263 13.45 1.45 -20.27
N PRO A 264 12.52 2.40 -20.42
CA PRO A 264 11.24 2.33 -19.73
C PRO A 264 10.57 0.97 -19.97
N ASP A 265 10.38 0.22 -18.89
CA ASP A 265 9.65 -1.04 -18.94
C ASP A 265 8.15 -0.74 -18.79
N CYS A 266 7.41 -0.95 -19.87
CA CYS A 266 5.97 -0.76 -19.87
C CYS A 266 5.21 -1.91 -19.19
N ASP A 267 5.87 -3.06 -18.99
CA ASP A 267 5.27 -4.27 -18.44
C ASP A 267 5.35 -4.29 -16.90
N CYS A 268 6.30 -3.56 -16.30
CA CYS A 268 6.59 -3.60 -14.86
C CYS A 268 6.90 -2.21 -14.28
N ALA A 269 6.39 -1.90 -13.08
CA ALA A 269 6.68 -0.61 -12.44
C ALA A 269 8.12 -0.59 -11.85
N PRO A 270 8.91 0.48 -12.03
CA PRO A 270 10.32 0.52 -11.63
C PRO A 270 10.60 0.07 -10.19
N LEU A 271 9.89 0.63 -9.20
CA LEU A 271 10.10 0.30 -7.78
C LEU A 271 9.52 -1.06 -7.37
N ARG A 272 8.90 -1.81 -8.29
CA ARG A 272 8.49 -3.21 -8.11
C ARG A 272 9.47 -4.19 -8.75
N THR A 273 10.43 -3.70 -9.53
CA THR A 273 11.42 -4.57 -10.14
C THR A 273 12.53 -4.84 -9.13
N LEU A 274 12.83 -6.12 -8.92
CA LEU A 274 13.96 -6.53 -8.10
C LEU A 274 15.15 -6.79 -9.04
N TRP A 275 16.21 -6.02 -8.87
CA TRP A 275 17.45 -6.22 -9.62
C TRP A 275 18.44 -7.00 -8.78
N THR A 276 19.04 -8.05 -9.33
CA THR A 276 20.04 -8.86 -8.63
C THR A 276 21.31 -9.00 -9.45
N ALA A 277 22.43 -8.99 -8.73
CA ALA A 277 23.76 -9.13 -9.31
C ALA A 277 24.12 -10.61 -9.51
N GLY A 278 24.34 -10.99 -10.77
CA GLY A 278 24.85 -12.30 -11.16
C GLY A 278 26.38 -12.32 -11.26
N ARG A 279 26.89 -12.67 -12.44
CA ARG A 279 28.33 -12.71 -12.73
C ARG A 279 28.83 -11.44 -13.43
N LYS A 280 30.13 -11.18 -13.30
CA LYS A 280 30.84 -10.17 -14.10
C LYS A 280 31.97 -10.78 -14.90
N ILE A 281 32.21 -10.20 -16.07
CA ILE A 281 33.35 -10.46 -16.94
C ILE A 281 34.12 -9.16 -17.07
N GLU A 282 35.42 -9.23 -16.83
CA GLU A 282 36.33 -8.11 -16.95
C GLU A 282 37.21 -8.32 -18.19
N THR A 283 37.12 -7.41 -19.15
CA THR A 283 38.05 -7.35 -20.28
C THR A 283 39.08 -6.24 -20.05
N ALA A 284 40.00 -6.04 -21.00
CA ALA A 284 40.97 -4.93 -20.91
C ALA A 284 40.29 -3.54 -20.88
N ASP A 285 39.19 -3.37 -21.59
CA ASP A 285 38.55 -2.08 -21.90
C ASP A 285 37.19 -1.88 -21.21
N ARG A 286 36.53 -2.95 -20.76
CA ARG A 286 35.15 -2.89 -20.25
C ARG A 286 34.87 -3.90 -19.15
N TYR A 287 33.71 -3.73 -18.54
CA TYR A 287 33.02 -4.72 -17.73
C TYR A 287 31.76 -5.16 -18.46
N ILE A 288 31.47 -6.46 -18.40
CA ILE A 288 30.19 -7.03 -18.82
C ILE A 288 29.55 -7.64 -17.57
N LEU A 289 28.37 -7.15 -17.21
CA LEU A 289 27.62 -7.54 -16.03
C LEU A 289 26.41 -8.37 -16.47
N LEU A 290 26.24 -9.54 -15.87
CA LEU A 290 25.09 -10.41 -16.05
C LEU A 290 24.18 -10.22 -14.83
N MET A 291 22.97 -9.75 -15.07
CA MET A 291 22.02 -9.31 -14.05
C MET A 291 20.69 -10.01 -14.25
N LEU A 292 19.91 -10.16 -13.19
CA LEU A 292 18.52 -10.55 -13.30
C LEU A 292 17.64 -9.38 -12.85
N LYS A 293 16.59 -9.11 -13.61
CA LYS A 293 15.54 -8.15 -13.26
C LYS A 293 14.24 -8.93 -13.11
N ASP A 294 13.79 -9.12 -11.89
CA ASP A 294 12.55 -9.82 -11.56
C ASP A 294 11.37 -8.84 -11.60
N CYS A 295 10.30 -9.27 -12.26
CA CYS A 295 9.01 -8.64 -12.24
C CYS A 295 7.97 -9.61 -11.68
N SER A 296 7.86 -9.60 -10.35
CA SER A 296 6.98 -10.49 -9.62
C SER A 296 5.51 -10.08 -9.72
N GLU A 297 5.24 -8.80 -10.01
CA GLU A 297 3.90 -8.25 -10.20
C GLU A 297 3.83 -7.43 -11.51
N PRO A 298 3.77 -8.11 -12.66
CA PRO A 298 3.64 -7.43 -13.94
C PRO A 298 2.27 -6.75 -14.06
N ARG A 299 2.22 -5.68 -14.86
CA ARG A 299 0.95 -4.99 -15.19
C ARG A 299 -0.01 -5.89 -15.95
N TYR A 300 0.52 -6.83 -16.73
CA TYR A 300 -0.24 -7.81 -17.49
C TYR A 300 0.51 -9.15 -17.54
N GLY A 301 -0.23 -10.26 -17.44
CA GLY A 301 0.34 -11.61 -17.57
C GLY A 301 0.85 -12.20 -16.25
N TYR A 302 1.72 -13.20 -16.37
CA TYR A 302 2.28 -13.93 -15.23
C TYR A 302 3.67 -13.39 -14.84
N PRO A 303 4.07 -13.54 -13.56
CA PRO A 303 5.40 -13.15 -13.09
C PRO A 303 6.52 -13.70 -13.99
N TYR A 304 7.54 -12.88 -14.20
CA TYR A 304 8.71 -13.25 -15.00
C TYR A 304 9.95 -12.49 -14.55
N ALA A 305 11.12 -12.98 -14.92
CA ALA A 305 12.39 -12.29 -14.75
C ALA A 305 13.12 -12.17 -16.09
N GLU A 306 13.82 -11.06 -16.29
CA GLU A 306 14.66 -10.79 -17.44
C GLU A 306 16.12 -11.07 -17.09
N CYS A 307 16.78 -11.90 -17.88
CA CYS A 307 18.24 -11.98 -17.93
C CYS A 307 18.74 -10.75 -18.67
N VAL A 308 19.51 -9.89 -18.01
CA VAL A 308 19.98 -8.62 -18.56
C VAL A 308 21.50 -8.63 -18.66
N VAL A 309 22.02 -8.18 -19.80
CA VAL A 309 23.46 -7.95 -20.00
C VAL A 309 23.72 -6.45 -20.03
N GLY A 310 24.61 -5.99 -19.16
CA GLY A 310 25.08 -4.61 -19.15
C GLY A 310 26.56 -4.51 -19.50
N VAL A 311 26.92 -3.60 -20.39
CA VAL A 311 28.28 -3.33 -20.84
C VAL A 311 28.68 -1.93 -20.40
N PHE A 312 29.80 -1.83 -19.69
CA PHE A 312 30.25 -0.60 -19.06
C PHE A 312 31.72 -0.35 -19.34
N THR A 313 32.10 0.91 -19.46
CA THR A 313 33.51 1.29 -19.43
C THR A 313 34.13 1.03 -18.04
N LYS A 314 35.46 1.07 -17.95
CA LYS A 314 36.18 0.87 -16.67
C LYS A 314 35.90 1.94 -15.60
N ASP A 315 35.44 3.11 -16.01
CA ASP A 315 35.04 4.23 -15.15
C ASP A 315 33.53 4.25 -14.84
N GLY A 316 32.76 3.27 -15.33
CA GLY A 316 31.35 3.09 -14.97
C GLY A 316 30.35 3.78 -15.88
N ARG A 317 30.78 4.31 -17.03
CA ARG A 317 29.85 4.82 -18.04
C ARG A 317 29.14 3.66 -18.71
N ASN A 318 27.82 3.73 -18.73
CA ASN A 318 26.97 2.82 -19.50
C ASN A 318 27.32 2.89 -20.99
N ILE A 319 27.58 1.74 -21.60
CA ILE A 319 27.75 1.59 -23.06
C ILE A 319 26.47 1.02 -23.66
N ASP A 320 25.98 -0.07 -23.08
CA ASP A 320 24.74 -0.74 -23.50
C ASP A 320 24.17 -1.57 -22.35
N VAL A 321 22.84 -1.66 -22.26
CA VAL A 321 22.14 -2.53 -21.30
C VAL A 321 20.91 -3.09 -22.01
N TYR A 322 20.84 -4.41 -22.12
CA TYR A 322 19.80 -5.06 -22.89
C TYR A 322 19.29 -6.35 -22.21
N PRO A 323 17.96 -6.54 -22.10
CA PRO A 323 17.37 -7.81 -21.70
C PRO A 323 17.57 -8.83 -22.83
N VAL A 324 18.22 -9.95 -22.55
CA VAL A 324 18.57 -10.97 -23.55
C VAL A 324 17.65 -12.19 -23.53
N ALA A 325 16.99 -12.45 -22.40
CA ALA A 325 15.99 -13.53 -22.27
C ALA A 325 15.02 -13.24 -21.11
N ARG A 326 13.85 -13.88 -21.14
CA ARG A 326 12.85 -13.96 -20.07
C ARG A 326 12.75 -15.39 -19.55
N ILE A 327 12.60 -15.53 -18.24
CA ILE A 327 12.32 -16.79 -17.54
C ILE A 327 11.12 -16.59 -16.60
N GLY A 328 10.34 -17.63 -16.34
CA GLY A 328 9.20 -17.56 -15.43
C GLY A 328 8.13 -18.58 -15.78
N ASP A 329 6.94 -18.44 -15.20
CA ASP A 329 5.87 -19.43 -15.33
C ASP A 329 5.43 -19.67 -16.77
N CYS A 330 5.47 -18.64 -17.61
CA CYS A 330 5.14 -18.72 -19.04
C CYS A 330 6.38 -18.67 -19.96
N TRP A 331 7.59 -18.55 -19.40
CA TRP A 331 8.81 -18.29 -20.16
C TRP A 331 9.88 -19.32 -19.85
N GLU A 332 10.29 -20.06 -20.88
CA GLU A 332 11.42 -20.99 -20.83
C GLU A 332 12.58 -20.39 -21.64
N ALA A 333 13.79 -20.38 -21.07
CA ALA A 333 14.98 -19.98 -21.80
C ALA A 333 16.16 -20.92 -21.54
N GLU A 334 16.90 -21.23 -22.60
CA GLU A 334 18.21 -21.86 -22.54
C GLU A 334 19.25 -20.86 -23.01
N ILE A 335 20.25 -20.60 -22.16
CA ILE A 335 21.36 -19.70 -22.47
C ILE A 335 22.65 -20.51 -22.44
N THR A 336 23.41 -20.43 -23.53
CA THR A 336 24.79 -20.91 -23.60
C THR A 336 25.69 -19.83 -24.17
N GLY A 337 26.99 -19.87 -23.88
CA GLY A 337 27.89 -18.85 -24.39
C GLY A 337 29.30 -18.96 -23.85
N HIS A 338 30.13 -17.98 -24.22
CA HIS A 338 31.53 -17.89 -23.83
C HIS A 338 31.87 -16.48 -23.34
N PRO A 339 32.75 -16.31 -22.34
CA PRO A 339 33.12 -15.00 -21.83
C PRO A 339 34.19 -14.29 -22.66
N THR A 340 34.96 -15.00 -23.49
CA THR A 340 36.05 -14.42 -24.30
C THR A 340 36.28 -15.21 -25.59
N PRO A 341 35.96 -14.64 -26.78
CA PRO A 341 35.15 -13.43 -26.96
C PRO A 341 33.77 -13.62 -26.34
N PHE A 342 33.16 -12.53 -25.85
CA PHE A 342 31.82 -12.59 -25.30
C PHE A 342 30.82 -12.94 -26.41
N ALA A 343 30.09 -14.04 -26.24
CA ALA A 343 29.04 -14.49 -27.14
C ALA A 343 27.99 -15.27 -26.35
N LEU A 344 26.71 -15.07 -26.70
CA LEU A 344 25.58 -15.81 -26.16
C LEU A 344 24.75 -16.39 -27.31
N ASP A 345 24.41 -17.67 -27.18
CA ASP A 345 23.39 -18.34 -27.95
C ASP A 345 22.18 -18.54 -27.03
N ILE A 346 21.03 -18.03 -27.46
CA ILE A 346 19.81 -17.98 -26.65
C ILE A 346 18.70 -18.68 -27.41
N TRP A 347 18.08 -19.64 -26.74
CA TRP A 347 16.81 -20.21 -27.15
C TRP A 347 15.76 -19.80 -26.12
N GLN A 348 14.58 -19.37 -26.59
CA GLN A 348 13.49 -18.98 -25.72
C GLN A 348 12.15 -19.46 -26.27
N LYS A 349 11.23 -19.73 -25.35
CA LYS A 349 9.87 -20.13 -25.66
C LYS A 349 8.89 -19.45 -24.71
N TYR A 350 7.79 -18.97 -25.27
CA TYR A 350 6.65 -18.45 -24.53
C TYR A 350 5.47 -19.42 -24.64
N THR A 351 4.85 -19.73 -23.50
CA THR A 351 3.63 -20.54 -23.47
C THR A 351 2.49 -19.67 -22.95
N SER A 352 1.61 -19.21 -23.85
CA SER A 352 0.37 -18.56 -23.43
C SER A 352 -0.56 -19.59 -22.78
N SER A 353 -1.41 -19.11 -21.87
CA SER A 353 -2.53 -19.88 -21.29
C SER A 353 -3.50 -20.46 -22.34
N ASP A 354 -3.41 -19.98 -23.58
CA ASP A 354 -4.35 -20.26 -24.66
C ASP A 354 -3.77 -21.23 -25.71
N GLY A 355 -2.53 -21.70 -25.53
CA GLY A 355 -1.86 -22.68 -26.38
C GLY A 355 -0.81 -22.08 -27.33
N VAL A 356 0.47 -22.36 -26.99
CA VAL A 356 1.72 -22.33 -27.78
C VAL A 356 1.91 -21.21 -28.80
N SER A 357 2.93 -20.38 -28.60
CA SER A 357 3.58 -19.61 -29.68
C SER A 357 5.09 -19.61 -29.49
N ILE A 358 5.82 -20.22 -30.43
CA ILE A 358 7.29 -20.21 -30.47
C ILE A 358 7.73 -18.89 -31.12
N ILE A 359 8.56 -18.11 -30.44
CA ILE A 359 9.25 -16.95 -31.02
C ILE A 359 10.73 -17.33 -31.09
N SER A 360 11.25 -17.43 -32.31
CA SER A 360 12.67 -17.71 -32.62
C SER A 360 13.51 -16.45 -32.63
#